data_AF-A0A444XXU2-F1
#
_entry.id   AF-A0A444XXU2-F1
#
_cell.length_a   1.000
_cell.length_b   1.000
_cell.length_c   1.000
_cell.angle_alpha   90.00
_cell.angle_beta   90.00
_cell.angle_gamma   90.00
#
_symmetry.space_group_name_H-M   'P 1'
#
loop_
_entity.id
_entity.type
_entity.pdbx_description
1 polymer ?
#
loop_
_entity_poly.entity_id
_entity_poly.type
_entity_poly.pdbx_seq_one_letter_code
_entity_poly.pdbx_strand_id
1 'polypeptide(L)'
;MEHDHGRISDMLPCLYAFAATGTAAILRVSESSATWAKKFLDLGPQGIMFLIPPIGIRGSAHSVVRVSGYDIDEGYLGSYQEEMVIICQVESVEGVKNVGEISAVDGIDCIQMGLLDLSASMGYL
;
A
#
# COMPACT_ATOMS: atom_id res chain seq x y z
N MET A 1 -0.50 -0.35 11.46
CA MET A 1 -0.61 1.12 11.37
C MET A 1 -2.04 1.63 11.36
N GLU A 2 -3.08 0.86 11.00
CA GLU A 2 -4.47 1.36 11.09
C GLU A 2 -5.16 0.98 12.41
N HIS A 3 -5.04 -0.28 12.83
CA HIS A 3 -5.64 -0.78 14.08
C HIS A 3 -4.62 -1.41 15.03
N ASP A 4 -3.32 -1.30 14.73
CA ASP A 4 -2.25 -1.68 15.65
C ASP A 4 -1.56 -0.43 16.23
N HIS A 5 -0.57 -0.65 17.09
CA HIS A 5 0.20 0.42 17.73
C HIS A 5 1.48 0.79 16.94
N GLY A 6 1.68 0.21 15.77
CA GLY A 6 2.86 0.40 14.94
C GLY A 6 2.88 1.78 14.30
N ARG A 7 4.04 2.41 14.33
CA ARG A 7 4.33 3.70 13.68
C ARG A 7 5.17 3.46 12.43
N ILE A 8 5.26 4.46 11.56
CA ILE A 8 6.12 4.37 10.36
C ILE A 8 7.59 4.06 10.70
N SER A 9 8.09 4.54 11.84
CA SER A 9 9.44 4.24 12.34
C SER A 9 9.67 2.77 12.62
N ASP A 10 8.61 2.04 12.96
CA ASP A 10 8.68 0.65 13.38
C ASP A 10 8.63 -0.30 12.17
N MET A 11 8.28 0.23 10.98
CA MET A 11 8.14 -0.56 9.76
C MET A 11 9.48 -0.99 9.19
N LEU A 12 10.49 -0.14 9.25
CA LEU A 12 11.78 -0.40 8.61
C LEU A 12 12.45 -1.67 9.19
N PRO A 13 12.55 -1.88 10.52
CA PRO A 13 13.01 -3.14 11.09
C PRO A 13 12.19 -4.36 10.64
N CYS A 14 10.86 -4.25 10.57
CA CYS A 14 10.00 -5.34 10.11
C CYS A 14 10.25 -5.69 8.64
N LEU A 15 10.40 -4.69 7.77
CA LEU A 15 10.70 -4.89 6.35
C LEU A 15 12.06 -5.56 6.14
N TYR A 16 13.07 -5.24 6.96
CA TYR A 16 14.34 -5.97 6.94
C TYR A 16 14.17 -7.43 7.37
N ALA A 17 13.38 -7.69 8.41
CA ALA A 17 13.11 -9.05 8.85
C ALA A 17 12.40 -9.89 7.77
N PHE A 18 11.39 -9.33 7.10
CA PHE A 18 10.70 -10.00 5.99
C PHE A 18 11.62 -10.23 4.78
N ALA A 19 12.45 -9.23 4.43
CA ALA A 19 13.41 -9.36 3.35
C ALA A 19 14.43 -10.49 3.62
N ALA A 20 14.87 -10.65 4.87
CA ALA A 20 15.80 -11.71 5.25
C ALA A 20 15.22 -13.13 5.09
N THR A 21 13.88 -13.28 5.11
CA THR A 21 13.19 -14.56 4.89
C THR A 21 12.63 -14.73 3.48
N GLY A 22 12.83 -13.74 2.59
CA GLY A 22 12.21 -13.73 1.26
C GLY A 22 10.68 -13.64 1.31
N THR A 23 10.11 -13.15 2.41
CA THR A 23 8.66 -13.01 2.58
C THR A 23 8.22 -11.64 2.07
N ALA A 24 7.21 -11.60 1.21
CA ALA A 24 6.64 -10.34 0.73
C ALA A 24 5.92 -9.60 1.86
N ALA A 25 6.13 -8.29 1.94
CA ALA A 25 5.49 -7.42 2.92
C ALA A 25 4.49 -6.49 2.22
N ILE A 26 3.27 -6.45 2.77
CA ILE A 26 2.21 -5.52 2.38
C ILE A 26 1.97 -4.55 3.53
N LEU A 27 2.00 -3.25 3.25
CA LEU A 27 1.72 -2.22 4.26
C LEU A 27 0.30 -1.71 4.11
N ARG A 28 -0.52 -1.88 5.17
CA ARG A 28 -1.82 -1.22 5.30
C ARG A 28 -1.62 0.21 5.83
N VAL A 29 -2.02 1.20 5.05
CA VAL A 29 -1.87 2.61 5.45
C VAL A 29 -3.09 3.07 6.24
N SER A 30 -2.86 3.86 7.28
CA SER A 30 -3.92 4.39 8.15
C SER A 30 -4.73 5.51 7.52
N GLU A 31 -4.16 6.18 6.52
CA GLU A 31 -4.76 7.33 5.86
C GLU A 31 -4.36 7.30 4.39
N SER A 32 -5.36 7.49 3.53
CA SER A 32 -5.08 7.70 2.11
C SER A 32 -4.67 9.13 1.85
N SER A 33 -3.36 9.37 1.78
CA SER A 33 -2.82 10.62 1.30
C SER A 33 -1.59 10.39 0.42
N ALA A 34 -1.43 11.22 -0.62
CA ALA A 34 -0.27 11.14 -1.51
C ALA A 34 1.05 11.34 -0.74
N THR A 35 1.04 12.11 0.35
CA THR A 35 2.20 12.32 1.22
C THR A 35 2.60 11.03 1.95
N TRP A 36 1.62 10.30 2.50
CA TRP A 36 1.90 9.02 3.14
C TRP A 36 2.31 7.96 2.13
N ALA A 37 1.61 7.89 0.99
CA ALA A 37 1.95 6.98 -0.08
C ALA A 37 3.44 7.11 -0.47
N LYS A 38 3.93 8.32 -0.73
CA LYS A 38 5.35 8.56 -1.05
C LYS A 38 6.31 7.99 0.01
N LYS A 39 6.05 8.25 1.28
CA LYS A 39 6.89 7.74 2.38
C LYS A 39 6.89 6.21 2.44
N PHE A 40 5.74 5.58 2.26
CA PHE A 40 5.63 4.12 2.28
C PHE A 40 6.30 3.48 1.06
N LEU A 41 6.15 4.09 -0.13
CA LEU A 41 6.83 3.67 -1.35
C LEU A 41 8.36 3.67 -1.18
N ASP A 42 8.90 4.70 -0.53
CA ASP A 42 10.34 4.84 -0.28
C ASP A 42 10.90 3.81 0.71
N LEU A 43 10.04 3.28 1.59
CA LEU A 43 10.41 2.17 2.48
C LEU A 43 10.57 0.86 1.70
N GLY A 44 9.95 0.69 0.53
CA GLY A 44 10.06 -0.49 -0.34
C GLY A 44 9.37 -1.76 0.16
N PRO A 45 8.06 -1.72 0.48
CA PRO A 45 7.25 -2.94 0.56
C PRO A 45 6.94 -3.48 -0.84
N GLN A 46 6.50 -4.74 -0.92
CA GLN A 46 6.04 -5.36 -2.17
C GLN A 46 4.61 -4.93 -2.53
N GLY A 47 3.84 -4.47 -1.56
CA GLY A 47 2.52 -3.91 -1.82
C GLY A 47 2.06 -2.92 -0.77
N ILE A 48 1.08 -2.10 -1.15
CA ILE A 48 0.46 -1.11 -0.28
C ILE A 48 -1.05 -1.27 -0.38
N MET A 49 -1.72 -1.24 0.77
CA MET A 49 -3.18 -1.32 0.87
C MET A 49 -3.77 -0.01 1.37
N PHE A 50 -4.73 0.53 0.62
CA PHE A 50 -5.46 1.77 0.88
C PHE A 50 -6.97 1.51 0.96
N LEU A 51 -7.71 2.32 1.71
CA LEU A 51 -9.17 2.39 1.56
C LEU A 51 -9.58 2.92 0.17
N ILE A 52 -8.88 3.96 -0.30
CA ILE A 52 -9.01 4.54 -1.65
C ILE A 52 -7.61 5.00 -2.04
N PRO A 53 -6.98 4.53 -3.12
CA PRO A 53 -5.65 5.01 -3.50
C PRO A 53 -5.67 6.52 -3.81
N PRO A 54 -4.71 7.32 -3.29
CA PRO A 54 -4.67 8.75 -3.57
C PRO A 54 -4.16 8.99 -5.01
N ILE A 55 -4.82 9.88 -5.75
CA ILE A 55 -4.32 10.34 -7.04
C ILE A 55 -3.10 11.24 -6.79
N GLY A 56 -1.99 10.96 -7.45
CA GLY A 56 -0.79 11.77 -7.30
C GLY A 56 0.38 11.32 -8.15
N ILE A 57 1.46 12.09 -8.06
CA ILE A 57 2.72 11.83 -8.75
C ILE A 57 3.76 11.44 -7.71
N ARG A 58 4.45 10.33 -7.94
CA ARG A 58 5.56 9.87 -7.11
C ARG A 58 6.71 10.88 -7.16
N GLY A 59 7.25 11.24 -6.00
CA GLY A 59 8.46 12.07 -5.93
C GLY A 59 9.69 11.28 -6.33
N SER A 60 10.68 11.93 -6.94
CA SER A 60 11.97 11.27 -7.24
C SER A 60 12.94 11.49 -6.09
N ALA A 61 13.26 10.41 -5.38
CA ALA A 61 14.27 10.37 -4.33
C ALA A 61 15.08 9.05 -4.39
N HIS A 62 15.11 8.40 -5.56
CA HIS A 62 15.66 7.06 -5.74
C HIS A 62 17.11 6.90 -5.25
N SER A 63 17.95 7.94 -5.30
CA SER A 63 19.34 7.82 -4.85
C SER A 63 19.53 7.67 -3.32
N VAL A 64 18.50 7.92 -2.51
CA VAL A 64 18.62 7.96 -1.04
C VAL A 64 17.62 7.07 -0.29
N VAL A 65 16.77 6.34 -1.00
CA VAL A 65 15.67 5.54 -0.43
C VAL A 65 15.99 4.04 -0.44
N ARG A 66 15.35 3.28 0.46
CA ARG A 66 15.62 1.84 0.61
C ARG A 66 15.17 1.05 -0.62
N VAL A 67 14.05 1.43 -1.23
CA VAL A 67 13.43 0.65 -2.31
C VAL A 67 14.33 0.47 -3.54
N SER A 68 15.23 1.41 -3.81
CA SER A 68 16.25 1.34 -4.86
C SER A 68 17.59 0.77 -4.38
N GLY A 69 17.64 0.22 -3.17
CA GLY A 69 18.88 -0.20 -2.53
C GLY A 69 19.87 0.95 -2.30
N TYR A 70 19.39 2.20 -2.12
CA TYR A 70 20.25 3.39 -2.03
C TYR A 70 21.09 3.60 -3.30
N ASP A 71 20.43 3.56 -4.46
CA ASP A 71 21.04 3.72 -5.80
C ASP A 71 21.89 2.53 -6.27
N ILE A 72 21.85 1.40 -5.55
CA ILE A 72 22.54 0.17 -5.95
C ILE A 72 21.76 -0.59 -7.03
N ASP A 73 20.43 -0.50 -7.00
CA ASP A 73 19.56 -1.11 -8.01
C ASP A 73 19.44 -0.20 -9.24
N GLU A 74 20.26 -0.48 -10.25
CA GLU A 74 20.25 0.24 -11.53
C GLU A 74 18.95 0.04 -12.34
N GLY A 75 18.21 -1.05 -12.07
CA GLY A 75 16.96 -1.39 -12.78
C GLY A 75 15.73 -0.69 -12.22
N TYR A 76 15.81 -0.24 -10.96
CA TYR A 76 14.69 0.28 -10.19
C TYR A 76 13.84 1.33 -10.94
N LEU A 77 14.48 2.33 -11.57
CA LEU A 77 13.75 3.39 -12.28
C LEU A 77 12.93 2.88 -13.48
N GLY A 78 13.33 1.74 -14.07
CA GLY A 78 12.66 1.13 -15.20
C GLY A 78 11.52 0.19 -14.81
N SER A 79 11.56 -0.42 -13.62
CA SER A 79 10.62 -1.49 -13.24
C SER A 79 9.71 -1.16 -12.06
N TYR A 80 9.94 -0.09 -11.30
CA TYR A 80 9.23 0.16 -10.03
C TYR A 80 7.70 0.19 -10.12
N GLN A 81 7.14 0.51 -11.29
CA GLN A 81 5.68 0.54 -11.48
C GLN A 81 5.08 -0.86 -11.62
N GLU A 82 5.83 -1.81 -12.18
CA GLU A 82 5.36 -3.17 -12.47
C GLU A 82 5.60 -4.13 -11.28
N GLU A 83 6.53 -3.80 -10.40
CA GLU A 83 6.93 -4.66 -9.28
C GLU A 83 6.06 -4.50 -8.02
N MET A 84 5.17 -3.51 -7.99
CA MET A 84 4.38 -3.17 -6.81
C MET A 84 2.91 -3.55 -6.97
N VAL A 85 2.33 -4.13 -5.92
CA VAL A 85 0.89 -4.40 -5.85
C VAL A 85 0.17 -3.30 -5.07
N ILE A 86 -0.81 -2.65 -5.70
CA ILE A 86 -1.74 -1.72 -5.07
C ILE A 86 -3.05 -2.43 -4.75
N ILE A 87 -3.42 -2.42 -3.48
CA ILE A 87 -4.63 -3.07 -2.96
C ILE A 87 -5.61 -2.00 -2.49
N CYS A 88 -6.85 -2.06 -2.98
CA CYS A 88 -7.94 -1.23 -2.50
C CYS A 88 -8.83 -2.06 -1.56
N GLN A 89 -8.93 -1.63 -0.30
CA GLN A 89 -9.83 -2.21 0.68
C GLN A 89 -11.23 -1.64 0.49
N VAL A 90 -12.20 -2.51 0.25
CA VAL A 90 -13.62 -2.17 0.16
C VAL A 90 -14.32 -2.74 1.38
N GLU A 91 -14.83 -1.86 2.23
CA GLU A 91 -15.31 -2.23 3.57
C GLU A 91 -16.62 -1.53 3.97
N SER A 92 -17.32 -0.93 3.01
CA SER A 92 -18.60 -0.29 3.27
C SER A 92 -19.63 -0.70 2.23
N VAL A 93 -20.91 -0.58 2.58
CA VAL A 93 -22.03 -0.82 1.65
C VAL A 93 -21.89 0.04 0.40
N GLU A 94 -21.44 1.28 0.56
CA GLU A 94 -21.21 2.19 -0.56
C GLU A 94 -20.04 1.77 -1.43
N GLY A 95 -18.92 1.35 -0.83
CA GLY A 95 -17.79 0.81 -1.56
C GLY A 95 -18.16 -0.44 -2.38
N VAL A 96 -19.01 -1.32 -1.83
CA VAL A 96 -19.50 -2.51 -2.54
C VAL A 96 -20.35 -2.13 -3.76
N LYS A 97 -21.22 -1.12 -3.66
CA LYS A 97 -22.03 -0.66 -4.82
C LYS A 97 -21.16 -0.14 -5.96
N ASN A 98 -20.06 0.53 -5.62
CA ASN A 98 -19.14 1.15 -6.58
C ASN A 98 -17.95 0.23 -6.94
N VAL A 99 -17.91 -1.02 -6.47
CA VAL A 99 -16.74 -1.91 -6.61
C VAL A 99 -16.33 -2.13 -8.07
N GLY A 100 -17.30 -2.16 -8.99
CA GLY A 100 -17.03 -2.29 -10.42
C GLY A 100 -16.21 -1.12 -10.95
N GLU A 101 -16.62 0.12 -10.63
CA GLU A 101 -15.90 1.34 -11.02
C GLU A 101 -14.53 1.42 -10.34
N ILE A 102 -14.45 1.07 -9.05
CA ILE A 102 -13.18 1.05 -8.31
C ILE A 102 -12.21 0.05 -8.96
N SER A 103 -12.66 -1.18 -9.25
CA SER A 103 -11.82 -2.22 -9.87
C SER A 103 -11.37 -1.90 -11.30
N ALA A 104 -12.03 -0.94 -11.96
CA ALA A 104 -11.69 -0.50 -13.30
C ALA A 104 -10.66 0.64 -13.32
N VAL A 105 -10.28 1.17 -12.15
CA VAL A 105 -9.23 2.20 -12.05
C VAL A 105 -7.87 1.59 -12.38
N ASP A 106 -7.17 2.21 -13.33
CA ASP A 106 -5.84 1.80 -13.74
C ASP A 106 -4.85 1.86 -12.56
N GLY A 107 -4.03 0.82 -12.44
CA GLY A 107 -3.08 0.65 -11.34
C GLY A 107 -3.67 0.12 -10.02
N ILE A 108 -4.94 -0.29 -9.97
CA ILE A 108 -5.47 -1.11 -8.86
C ILE A 108 -5.36 -2.59 -9.23
N ASP A 109 -4.50 -3.31 -8.52
CA ASP A 109 -4.24 -4.73 -8.80
C ASP A 109 -5.19 -5.68 -8.08
N CYS A 110 -5.72 -5.26 -6.92
CA CYS A 110 -6.52 -6.12 -6.07
C CYS A 110 -7.57 -5.33 -5.29
N ILE A 111 -8.78 -5.92 -5.20
CA ILE A 111 -9.82 -5.48 -4.27
C ILE A 111 -9.84 -6.45 -3.09
N GLN A 112 -9.66 -5.93 -1.88
CA GLN A 112 -9.74 -6.70 -0.64
C GLN A 112 -11.00 -6.31 0.13
N MET A 113 -11.78 -7.29 0.60
CA MET A 113 -13.01 -7.04 1.35
C MET A 113 -12.73 -6.91 2.86
N GLY A 114 -13.00 -5.74 3.45
CA GLY A 114 -12.88 -5.50 4.90
C GLY A 114 -14.09 -6.04 5.67
N LEU A 115 -14.02 -7.29 6.12
CA LEU A 115 -15.20 -8.02 6.63
C LEU A 115 -15.88 -7.36 7.84
N LEU A 116 -15.10 -6.91 8.84
CA LEU A 116 -15.64 -6.40 10.09
C LEU A 116 -16.34 -5.05 9.88
N ASP A 117 -15.65 -4.11 9.23
CA ASP A 117 -16.20 -2.79 8.92
C ASP A 117 -17.36 -2.88 7.92
N LEU A 118 -17.32 -3.83 6.98
CA LEU A 118 -18.46 -4.08 6.08
C LEU A 118 -19.67 -4.60 6.86
N SER A 119 -19.47 -5.53 7.79
CA SER A 119 -20.54 -6.03 8.66
C SER A 119 -21.14 -4.89 9.49
N ALA A 120 -20.29 -3.99 10.02
CA ALA A 120 -20.72 -2.78 10.72
C ALA A 120 -21.56 -1.88 9.81
N SER A 121 -21.07 -1.60 8.60
CA SER A 121 -21.72 -0.75 7.62
C SER A 121 -23.07 -1.31 7.15
N MET A 122 -23.25 -2.63 7.18
CA MET A 122 -24.50 -3.31 6.86
C MET A 122 -25.48 -3.40 8.05
N GLY A 123 -25.04 -3.04 9.27
CA GLY A 123 -25.85 -3.13 10.48
C GLY A 123 -25.92 -4.53 11.10
N TYR A 124 -24.89 -5.36 10.92
CA TYR A 124 -24.81 -6.72 11.46
C TYR A 124 -23.94 -6.86 12.72
N LEU A 125 -23.53 -5.75 13.34
CA LEU A 125 -22.81 -5.73 14.62
C LEU A 125 -23.73 -5.39 15.79
#